data_AF-F9Q6D6-F1
#
_entry.id   AF-F9Q6D6-F1
#
_cell.length_a   1.000
_cell.length_b   1.000
_cell.length_c   1.000
_cell.angle_alpha   90.00
_cell.angle_beta   90.00
_cell.angle_gamma   90.00
#
_symmetry.space_group_name_H-M   'P 1'
#
loop_
_entity.id
_entity.type
_entity.pdbx_description
1 polymer ?
#
loop_
_entity_poly.entity_id
_entity_poly.type
_entity_poly.pdbx_seq_one_letter_code
_entity_poly.pdbx_strand_id
1 'polypeptide(L)'
;MQLKALFSKNVFLAVKPFSALKDAFRAGYGKQQLLKDIIAGLTVGIIAIPLSMALAIASGVPPQHGLYTAIVAGIAIALLGGSRFNISGPTAAFVVILYPITQQFGISGLFMATLLSGVILLLMALFRLGRLIEYIPLPVTLGFTCGIGITIGTLQIKDFLGLSIEHMPSHYIGKVSAIVQALPTINLADSAVGILTLIVLTQWHKLRLAIPGHLPAVIIGTLAALLLGHFGFPLLLLVRLSNTHSPMAPSVMVFRMSYRNLSYLGISQMPKGKPFTGPLTEFRPYCQPPFRWRY
;
A
#
# COMPACT_ATOMS: atom_id res chain seq x y z
N MET A 1 -15.84 -22.90 27.09
CA MET A 1 -15.39 -22.02 28.20
C MET A 1 -14.88 -20.64 27.75
N GLN A 2 -14.45 -20.44 26.49
CA GLN A 2 -13.85 -19.17 26.00
C GLN A 2 -14.86 -18.07 25.59
N LEU A 3 -16.14 -18.38 25.38
CA LEU A 3 -17.15 -17.41 24.90
C LEU A 3 -17.58 -16.39 25.99
N LYS A 4 -17.55 -16.77 27.27
CA LYS A 4 -17.90 -15.85 28.39
C LYS A 4 -16.88 -14.72 28.55
N ALA A 5 -15.64 -14.90 28.08
CA ALA A 5 -14.59 -13.87 28.13
C ALA A 5 -14.80 -12.74 27.09
N LEU A 6 -15.52 -13.02 26.00
CA LEU A 6 -15.89 -12.03 24.97
C LEU A 6 -16.88 -11.00 25.51
N PHE A 7 -17.78 -11.41 26.42
CA PHE A 7 -18.83 -10.57 27.02
C PHE A 7 -18.55 -10.23 28.50
N SER A 8 -17.29 -9.94 28.85
CA SER A 8 -16.98 -9.35 30.15
C SER A 8 -17.61 -7.94 30.26
N LYS A 9 -18.20 -7.62 31.42
CA LYS A 9 -19.02 -6.43 31.75
C LYS A 9 -18.39 -5.04 31.47
N ASN A 10 -17.17 -4.97 30.93
CA ASN A 10 -16.43 -3.75 30.60
C ASN A 10 -16.21 -3.58 29.09
N VAL A 11 -17.24 -3.84 28.27
CA VAL A 11 -17.20 -3.61 26.80
C VAL A 11 -16.87 -2.16 26.49
N PHE A 12 -17.39 -1.20 27.26
CA PHE A 12 -17.21 0.23 27.01
C PHE A 12 -15.84 0.79 27.43
N LEU A 13 -15.14 0.16 28.40
CA LEU A 13 -13.81 0.58 28.88
C LEU A 13 -12.64 -0.02 28.07
N ALA A 14 -12.95 -0.67 26.95
CA ALA A 14 -12.00 -1.44 26.15
C ALA A 14 -11.16 -0.58 25.22
N VAL A 15 -11.82 0.34 24.54
CA VAL A 15 -11.21 1.21 23.54
C VAL A 15 -10.54 2.31 24.34
N LYS A 16 -9.21 2.29 24.40
CA LYS A 16 -8.41 3.36 25.00
C LYS A 16 -7.98 4.29 23.86
N PRO A 17 -8.81 5.26 23.45
CA PRO A 17 -8.38 6.22 22.45
C PRO A 17 -7.15 6.96 22.99
N PHE A 18 -6.27 7.35 22.08
CA PHE A 18 -5.02 8.05 22.39
C PHE A 18 -4.03 7.24 23.24
N SER A 19 -4.11 5.90 23.24
CA SER A 19 -3.19 5.07 24.06
C SER A 19 -1.74 5.30 23.67
N ALA A 20 -1.42 5.27 22.37
CA ALA A 20 -0.05 5.48 21.89
C ALA A 20 0.47 6.88 22.22
N LEU A 21 -0.40 7.90 22.15
CA LEU A 21 -0.05 9.27 22.49
C LEU A 21 0.25 9.42 23.98
N LYS A 22 -0.62 8.86 24.85
CA LYS A 22 -0.40 8.83 26.30
C LYS A 22 0.88 8.10 26.67
N ASP A 23 1.16 6.97 26.02
CA ASP A 23 2.38 6.19 26.24
C ASP A 23 3.63 6.96 25.80
N ALA A 24 3.56 7.72 24.68
CA ALA A 24 4.64 8.58 24.24
C ALA A 24 4.95 9.71 25.24
N PHE A 25 3.92 10.39 25.77
CA PHE A 25 4.10 11.42 26.79
C PHE A 25 4.65 10.84 28.11
N ARG A 26 4.16 9.66 28.53
CA ARG A 26 4.67 8.97 29.72
C ARG A 26 6.13 8.52 29.60
N ALA A 27 6.57 8.17 28.39
CA ALA A 27 7.94 7.74 28.14
C ALA A 27 8.96 8.90 28.09
N GLY A 28 8.53 10.15 28.29
CA GLY A 28 9.40 11.33 28.21
C GLY A 28 9.68 11.73 26.77
N TYR A 29 8.71 12.41 26.14
CA TYR A 29 8.84 12.90 24.77
C TYR A 29 9.69 14.17 24.71
N GLY A 30 10.94 14.05 24.24
CA GLY A 30 11.91 15.14 24.19
C GLY A 30 11.98 15.88 22.84
N LYS A 31 12.60 17.07 22.83
CA LYS A 31 12.79 17.90 21.61
C LYS A 31 13.51 17.15 20.47
N GLN A 32 14.47 16.29 20.79
CA GLN A 32 15.18 15.48 19.79
C GLN A 32 14.28 14.43 19.13
N GLN A 33 13.32 13.86 19.86
CA GLN A 33 12.35 12.90 19.31
C GLN A 33 11.36 13.62 18.41
N LEU A 34 10.88 14.80 18.83
CA LEU A 34 10.01 15.65 18.00
C LEU A 34 10.65 15.99 16.66
N LEU A 35 11.92 16.40 16.63
CA LEU A 35 12.62 16.69 15.38
C LEU A 35 12.73 15.45 14.47
N LYS A 36 13.04 14.29 15.04
CA LYS A 36 13.09 13.03 14.29
C LYS A 36 11.73 12.63 13.72
N ASP A 37 10.67 12.78 14.50
CA ASP A 37 9.30 12.47 14.08
C ASP A 37 8.79 13.44 13.01
N ILE A 38 9.16 14.72 13.08
CA ILE A 38 8.84 15.71 12.03
C ILE A 38 9.52 15.34 10.71
N ILE A 39 10.83 15.04 10.74
CA ILE A 39 11.57 14.65 9.53
C ILE A 39 11.01 13.35 8.94
N ALA A 40 10.71 12.36 9.79
CA ALA A 40 10.09 11.11 9.36
C ALA A 40 8.69 11.35 8.76
N GLY A 41 7.85 12.14 9.42
CA GLY A 41 6.50 12.49 8.97
C GLY A 41 6.52 13.24 7.64
N LEU A 42 7.44 14.21 7.46
CA LEU A 42 7.61 14.93 6.20
C LEU A 42 8.05 13.99 5.07
N THR A 43 9.02 13.13 5.34
CA THR A 43 9.51 12.15 4.35
C THR A 43 8.39 11.20 3.91
N VAL A 44 7.60 10.69 4.86
CA VAL A 44 6.49 9.80 4.54
C VAL A 44 5.34 10.56 3.85
N GLY A 45 5.05 11.79 4.27
CA GLY A 45 4.03 12.64 3.69
C GLY A 45 4.28 12.98 2.22
N ILE A 46 5.51 13.35 1.87
CA ILE A 46 5.92 13.61 0.47
C ILE A 46 5.66 12.38 -0.41
N ILE A 47 5.88 11.18 0.11
CA ILE A 47 5.64 9.93 -0.61
C ILE A 47 4.14 9.56 -0.61
N ALA A 48 3.38 9.93 0.42
CA ALA A 48 1.97 9.58 0.53
C ALA A 48 1.08 10.41 -0.42
N ILE A 49 1.45 11.66 -0.72
CA ILE A 49 0.66 12.57 -1.56
C ILE A 49 0.41 11.98 -2.96
N PRO A 50 1.43 11.66 -3.78
CA PRO A 50 1.17 11.16 -5.12
C PRO A 50 0.60 9.73 -5.12
N LEU A 51 0.86 8.93 -4.08
CA LEU A 51 0.29 7.59 -3.93
C LEU A 51 -1.22 7.67 -3.74
N SER A 52 -1.67 8.58 -2.88
CA SER A 52 -3.08 8.75 -2.58
C SER A 52 -3.86 9.28 -3.79
N MET A 53 -3.26 10.19 -4.56
CA MET A 53 -3.84 10.68 -5.82
C MET A 53 -3.96 9.57 -6.87
N ALA A 54 -2.91 8.76 -7.04
CA ALA A 54 -2.91 7.64 -7.98
C ALA A 54 -3.99 6.59 -7.63
N LEU A 55 -4.14 6.25 -6.35
CA LEU A 55 -5.13 5.27 -5.90
C LEU A 55 -6.58 5.79 -6.00
N ALA A 56 -6.79 7.10 -5.85
CA ALA A 56 -8.10 7.73 -6.08
C ALA A 56 -8.52 7.61 -7.54
N ILE A 57 -7.62 7.96 -8.47
CA ILE A 57 -7.84 7.81 -9.92
C ILE A 57 -8.11 6.34 -10.26
N ALA A 58 -7.33 5.42 -9.69
CA ALA A 58 -7.53 3.98 -9.87
C ALA A 58 -8.91 3.49 -9.39
N SER A 59 -9.48 4.14 -8.37
CA SER A 59 -10.79 3.83 -7.80
C SER A 59 -11.94 4.52 -8.55
N GLY A 60 -11.64 5.24 -9.63
CA GLY A 60 -12.64 5.93 -10.46
C GLY A 60 -13.11 7.28 -9.91
N VAL A 61 -12.35 7.90 -9.00
CA VAL A 61 -12.72 9.19 -8.39
C VAL A 61 -11.66 10.28 -8.61
N PRO A 62 -12.04 11.57 -8.57
CA PRO A 62 -11.09 12.68 -8.72
C PRO A 62 -9.96 12.62 -7.67
N PRO A 63 -8.71 12.98 -8.04
CA PRO A 63 -7.52 12.78 -7.20
C PRO A 63 -7.58 13.53 -5.85
N GLN A 64 -8.29 14.66 -5.79
CA GLN A 64 -8.50 15.43 -4.56
C GLN A 64 -9.13 14.62 -3.42
N HIS A 65 -10.00 13.64 -3.73
CA HIS A 65 -10.62 12.79 -2.70
C HIS A 65 -9.62 11.86 -2.01
N GLY A 66 -8.62 11.38 -2.75
CA GLY A 66 -7.53 10.59 -2.19
C GLY A 66 -6.69 11.42 -1.22
N LEU A 67 -6.39 12.68 -1.60
CA LEU A 67 -5.63 13.60 -0.76
C LEU A 67 -6.38 13.94 0.54
N TYR A 68 -7.66 14.28 0.45
CA TYR A 68 -8.49 14.56 1.63
C TYR A 68 -8.55 13.37 2.58
N THR A 69 -8.75 12.17 2.04
CA THR A 69 -8.77 10.94 2.84
C THR A 69 -7.43 10.70 3.54
N ALA A 70 -6.31 10.87 2.84
CA ALA A 70 -4.99 10.66 3.42
C ALA A 70 -4.68 11.65 4.56
N ILE A 71 -5.04 12.93 4.40
CA ILE A 71 -4.84 13.96 5.42
C ILE A 71 -5.71 13.66 6.66
N VAL A 72 -7.01 13.46 6.45
CA VAL A 72 -7.96 13.25 7.56
C VAL A 72 -7.68 11.93 8.28
N ALA A 73 -7.48 10.83 7.54
CA ALA A 73 -7.17 9.54 8.14
C ALA A 73 -5.81 9.54 8.84
N GLY A 74 -4.80 10.20 8.26
CA GLY A 74 -3.47 10.32 8.87
C GLY A 74 -3.52 10.99 10.24
N ILE A 75 -4.22 12.13 10.33
CA ILE A 75 -4.41 12.86 11.61
C ILE A 75 -5.24 12.02 12.58
N ALA A 76 -6.38 11.47 12.14
CA ALA A 76 -7.26 10.70 12.99
C ALA A 76 -6.57 9.45 13.57
N ILE A 77 -5.80 8.73 12.76
CA ILE A 77 -5.10 7.50 13.18
C ILE A 77 -3.87 7.82 14.04
N ALA A 78 -3.15 8.90 13.76
CA ALA A 78 -2.04 9.33 14.62
C ALA A 78 -2.54 9.69 16.04
N LEU A 79 -3.72 10.30 16.14
CA LEU A 79 -4.32 10.70 17.42
C LEU A 79 -5.00 9.53 18.14
N LEU A 80 -5.85 8.78 17.44
CA LEU A 80 -6.70 7.74 18.03
C LEU A 80 -6.05 6.34 18.03
N GLY A 81 -4.93 6.17 17.33
CA GLY A 81 -4.28 4.88 17.10
C GLY A 81 -3.64 4.26 18.34
N GLY A 82 -3.48 2.93 18.28
CA GLY A 82 -2.87 2.12 19.34
C GLY A 82 -1.37 1.90 19.22
N SER A 83 -0.72 2.35 18.14
CA SER A 83 0.70 2.13 17.87
C SER A 83 1.43 3.43 17.58
N ARG A 84 2.64 3.58 18.15
CA ARG A 84 3.47 4.79 18.07
C ARG A 84 4.07 5.05 16.69
N PHE A 85 4.20 4.00 15.87
CA PHE A 85 4.91 4.05 14.59
C PHE A 85 4.06 3.58 13.41
N ASN A 86 2.75 3.38 13.63
CA ASN A 86 1.88 2.91 12.57
C ASN A 86 1.42 4.08 11.71
N ILE A 87 1.61 3.94 10.39
CA ILE A 87 1.18 4.91 9.39
C ILE A 87 0.14 4.21 8.54
N SER A 88 -1.06 4.75 8.52
CA SER A 88 -2.16 4.23 7.72
C SER A 88 -2.44 5.17 6.56
N GLY A 89 -2.69 4.58 5.40
CA GLY A 89 -2.98 5.30 4.16
C GLY A 89 -3.85 4.46 3.23
N PRO A 90 -4.26 5.05 2.09
CA PRO A 90 -5.03 4.31 1.10
C PRO A 90 -4.22 3.09 0.62
N THR A 91 -4.85 1.92 0.63
CA THR A 91 -4.20 0.66 0.26
C THR A 91 -4.66 0.23 -1.13
N ALA A 92 -3.70 -0.12 -2.00
CA ALA A 92 -4.00 -0.57 -3.36
C ALA A 92 -4.97 -1.76 -3.43
N ALA A 93 -4.97 -2.62 -2.40
CA ALA A 93 -5.90 -3.73 -2.27
C ALA A 93 -7.38 -3.29 -2.31
N PHE A 94 -7.72 -2.15 -1.70
CA PHE A 94 -9.10 -1.68 -1.66
C PHE A 94 -9.56 -1.14 -3.01
N VAL A 95 -8.67 -0.67 -3.89
CA VAL A 95 -9.03 -0.17 -5.22
C VAL A 95 -9.83 -1.20 -6.01
N VAL A 96 -9.44 -2.48 -5.92
CA VAL A 96 -10.12 -3.59 -6.62
C VAL A 96 -11.58 -3.72 -6.20
N ILE A 97 -11.89 -3.36 -4.94
CA ILE A 97 -13.23 -3.42 -4.36
C ILE A 97 -13.98 -2.10 -4.61
N LEU A 98 -13.30 -0.96 -4.49
CA LEU A 98 -13.91 0.36 -4.63
C LEU A 98 -14.25 0.70 -6.07
N TYR A 99 -13.41 0.33 -7.05
CA TYR A 99 -13.63 0.67 -8.46
C TYR A 99 -14.99 0.16 -9.00
N PRO A 100 -15.37 -1.12 -8.82
CA PRO A 100 -16.70 -1.59 -9.22
C PRO A 100 -17.85 -0.86 -8.52
N ILE A 101 -17.69 -0.48 -7.24
CA ILE A 101 -18.72 0.27 -6.49
C ILE A 101 -18.90 1.65 -7.12
N THR A 102 -17.81 2.35 -7.42
CA THR A 102 -17.85 3.66 -8.10
C THR A 102 -18.47 3.55 -9.49
N GLN A 103 -18.19 2.49 -10.24
CA GLN A 103 -18.77 2.26 -11.56
C GLN A 103 -20.29 1.98 -11.51
N GLN A 104 -20.76 1.23 -10.52
CA GLN A 104 -22.18 0.87 -10.41
C GLN A 104 -23.04 1.92 -9.72
N PHE A 105 -22.52 2.58 -8.67
CA PHE A 105 -23.28 3.46 -7.78
C PHE A 105 -22.76 4.90 -7.75
N GLY A 106 -21.73 5.21 -8.54
CA GLY A 106 -21.12 6.54 -8.58
C GLY A 106 -20.38 6.92 -7.29
N ILE A 107 -20.01 8.20 -7.20
CA ILE A 107 -19.30 8.76 -6.05
C ILE A 107 -20.16 8.73 -4.78
N SER A 108 -21.48 8.97 -4.91
CA SER A 108 -22.40 8.93 -3.78
C SER A 108 -22.47 7.54 -3.14
N GLY A 109 -22.50 6.48 -3.96
CA GLY A 109 -22.45 5.10 -3.48
C GLY A 109 -21.15 4.77 -2.76
N LEU A 110 -20.02 5.27 -3.28
CA LEU A 110 -18.72 5.12 -2.63
C LEU A 110 -18.67 5.74 -1.23
N PHE A 111 -19.19 6.97 -1.07
CA PHE A 111 -19.23 7.64 0.23
C PHE A 111 -20.13 6.92 1.21
N MET A 112 -21.31 6.46 0.76
CA MET A 112 -22.23 5.71 1.62
C MET A 112 -21.62 4.37 2.05
N ALA A 113 -21.01 3.62 1.14
CA ALA A 113 -20.34 2.37 1.45
C ALA A 113 -19.18 2.57 2.44
N THR A 114 -18.40 3.63 2.27
CA THR A 114 -17.28 3.98 3.17
C THR A 114 -17.79 4.37 4.56
N LEU A 115 -18.86 5.17 4.63
CA LEU A 115 -19.50 5.56 5.89
C LEU A 115 -20.02 4.32 6.65
N LEU A 116 -20.76 3.45 5.96
CA LEU A 116 -21.27 2.20 6.52
C LEU A 116 -20.14 1.28 6.99
N SER A 117 -19.09 1.13 6.18
CA SER A 117 -17.90 0.38 6.59
C SER A 117 -17.25 0.98 7.84
N GLY A 118 -17.17 2.30 7.95
CA GLY A 118 -16.66 2.99 9.14
C GLY A 118 -17.50 2.72 10.39
N VAL A 119 -18.83 2.79 10.26
CA VAL A 119 -19.76 2.45 11.36
C VAL A 119 -19.58 0.99 11.78
N ILE A 120 -19.49 0.07 10.84
CA ILE A 120 -19.26 -1.36 11.12
C ILE A 120 -17.91 -1.54 11.84
N LEU A 121 -16.84 -0.88 11.39
CA LEU A 121 -15.52 -0.95 12.05
C LEU A 121 -15.56 -0.38 13.47
N LEU A 122 -16.29 0.71 13.72
CA LEU A 122 -16.49 1.26 15.05
C LEU A 122 -17.25 0.28 15.96
N LEU A 123 -18.32 -0.34 15.46
CA LEU A 123 -19.06 -1.37 16.19
C LEU A 123 -18.15 -2.57 16.50
N MET A 124 -17.38 -3.05 15.52
CA MET A 124 -16.41 -4.14 15.71
C MET A 124 -15.34 -3.79 16.76
N ALA A 125 -14.87 -2.54 16.77
CA ALA A 125 -13.93 -2.06 17.79
C ALA A 125 -14.56 -2.05 19.19
N LEU A 126 -15.80 -1.57 19.32
CA LEU A 126 -16.55 -1.57 20.59
C LEU A 126 -16.77 -2.99 21.12
N PHE A 127 -17.13 -3.93 20.24
CA PHE A 127 -17.30 -5.34 20.60
C PHE A 127 -15.97 -6.12 20.72
N ARG A 128 -14.81 -5.45 20.60
CA ARG A 128 -13.47 -6.06 20.66
C ARG A 128 -13.25 -7.19 19.64
N LEU A 129 -13.98 -7.16 18.52
CA LEU A 129 -13.87 -8.16 17.46
C LEU A 129 -12.51 -8.10 16.74
N GLY A 130 -11.70 -7.07 16.98
CA GLY A 130 -10.30 -7.03 16.51
C GLY A 130 -9.43 -8.19 17.00
N ARG A 131 -9.75 -8.79 18.17
CA ARG A 131 -9.05 -10.01 18.64
C ARG A 131 -9.29 -11.22 17.73
N LEU A 132 -10.40 -11.23 16.98
CA LEU A 132 -10.68 -12.33 16.05
C LEU A 132 -9.68 -12.38 14.89
N ILE A 133 -9.03 -11.25 14.58
CA ILE A 133 -8.01 -11.17 13.53
C ILE A 133 -6.81 -12.07 13.86
N GLU A 134 -6.51 -12.29 15.14
CA GLU A 134 -5.41 -13.18 15.59
C GLU A 134 -5.66 -14.66 15.24
N TYR A 135 -6.91 -15.04 14.98
CA TYR A 135 -7.28 -16.41 14.63
C TYR A 135 -7.28 -16.68 13.12
N ILE A 136 -7.00 -15.67 12.28
CA ILE A 136 -6.92 -15.86 10.83
C ILE A 136 -5.67 -16.69 10.51
N PRO A 137 -5.83 -17.89 9.91
CA PRO A 137 -4.68 -18.74 9.58
C PRO A 137 -3.74 -18.05 8.58
N LEU A 138 -2.43 -18.26 8.75
CA LEU A 138 -1.41 -17.76 7.83
C LEU A 138 -1.68 -18.13 6.34
N PRO A 139 -2.17 -19.34 6.00
CA PRO A 139 -2.52 -19.65 4.62
C PRO A 139 -3.58 -18.72 4.00
N VAL A 140 -4.52 -18.20 4.80
CA VAL A 140 -5.58 -17.29 4.34
C VAL A 140 -5.00 -15.92 4.04
N THR A 141 -4.14 -15.39 4.91
CA THR A 141 -3.50 -14.08 4.70
C THR A 141 -2.52 -14.12 3.53
N LEU A 142 -1.77 -15.22 3.37
CA LEU A 142 -0.92 -15.43 2.20
C LEU A 142 -1.74 -15.55 0.91
N GLY A 143 -2.80 -16.35 0.91
CA GLY A 143 -3.69 -16.49 -0.24
C GLY A 143 -4.32 -15.16 -0.65
N PHE A 144 -4.80 -14.37 0.31
CA PHE A 144 -5.38 -13.06 0.06
C PHE A 144 -4.35 -12.06 -0.50
N THR A 145 -3.15 -12.01 0.08
CA THR A 145 -2.10 -11.10 -0.41
C THR A 145 -1.57 -11.51 -1.78
N CYS A 146 -1.41 -12.81 -2.06
CA CYS A 146 -1.10 -13.33 -3.39
C CYS A 146 -2.20 -12.99 -4.40
N GLY A 147 -3.48 -13.15 -4.05
CA GLY A 147 -4.61 -12.82 -4.91
C GLY A 147 -4.67 -11.33 -5.27
N ILE A 148 -4.45 -10.45 -4.29
CA ILE A 148 -4.31 -9.00 -4.55
C ILE A 148 -3.10 -8.73 -5.46
N GLY A 149 -1.97 -9.36 -5.20
CA GLY A 149 -0.75 -9.20 -6.00
C GLY A 149 -0.97 -9.60 -7.46
N ILE A 150 -1.61 -10.75 -7.71
CA ILE A 150 -1.97 -11.22 -9.05
C ILE A 150 -2.93 -10.23 -9.72
N THR A 151 -3.93 -9.74 -8.99
CA THR A 151 -4.91 -8.80 -9.55
C THR A 151 -4.24 -7.48 -9.95
N ILE A 152 -3.42 -6.91 -9.08
CA ILE A 152 -2.67 -5.68 -9.38
C ILE A 152 -1.73 -5.93 -10.55
N GLY A 153 -0.95 -7.01 -10.53
CA GLY A 153 -0.04 -7.37 -11.62
C GLY A 153 -0.76 -7.49 -12.96
N THR A 154 -1.91 -8.17 -12.98
CA THR A 154 -2.76 -8.30 -14.17
C THR A 154 -3.20 -6.93 -14.71
N LEU A 155 -3.62 -6.03 -13.82
CA LEU A 155 -4.05 -4.68 -14.21
C LEU A 155 -2.90 -3.84 -14.79
N GLN A 156 -1.65 -4.08 -14.37
CA GLN A 156 -0.48 -3.35 -14.88
C GLN A 156 -0.04 -3.80 -16.28
N ILE A 157 -0.44 -4.99 -16.75
CA ILE A 157 -0.06 -5.49 -18.09
C ILE A 157 -0.55 -4.54 -19.19
N LYS A 158 -1.74 -3.96 -19.04
CA LYS A 158 -2.31 -2.99 -19.98
C LYS A 158 -1.37 -1.82 -20.21
N ASP A 159 -0.90 -1.18 -19.13
CA ASP A 159 -0.05 0.01 -19.23
C ASP A 159 1.40 -0.36 -19.55
N PHE A 160 1.88 -1.50 -19.08
CA PHE A 160 3.23 -2.00 -19.36
C PHE A 160 3.44 -2.30 -20.85
N LEU A 161 2.44 -2.86 -21.53
CA LEU A 161 2.49 -3.19 -22.96
C LEU A 161 1.93 -2.08 -23.87
N GLY A 162 1.41 -0.99 -23.29
CA GLY A 162 0.77 0.09 -24.04
C GLY A 162 -0.52 -0.33 -24.76
N LEU A 163 -1.31 -1.25 -24.20
CA LEU A 163 -2.52 -1.78 -24.86
C LEU A 163 -3.65 -0.75 -24.92
N SER A 164 -4.38 -0.78 -26.03
CA SER A 164 -5.57 0.05 -26.26
C SER A 164 -6.83 -0.70 -25.84
N ILE A 165 -7.24 -0.47 -24.58
CA ILE A 165 -8.48 -1.01 -24.00
C ILE A 165 -9.30 0.17 -23.48
N GLU A 166 -10.45 0.44 -24.10
CA GLU A 166 -11.34 1.54 -23.70
C GLU A 166 -12.05 1.25 -22.38
N HIS A 167 -12.66 0.07 -22.27
CA HIS A 167 -13.44 -0.33 -21.09
C HIS A 167 -12.91 -1.65 -20.52
N MET A 168 -12.53 -1.62 -19.25
CA MET A 168 -12.05 -2.79 -18.54
C MET A 168 -13.25 -3.55 -17.93
N PRO A 169 -13.45 -4.84 -18.21
CA PRO A 169 -14.54 -5.61 -17.63
C PRO A 169 -14.48 -5.65 -16.10
N SER A 170 -15.63 -5.81 -15.43
CA SER A 170 -15.72 -5.88 -13.96
C SER A 170 -15.12 -7.17 -13.40
N HIS A 171 -15.40 -8.31 -14.02
CA HIS A 171 -14.94 -9.64 -13.60
C HIS A 171 -13.49 -9.92 -14.00
N TYR A 172 -12.74 -10.60 -13.13
CA TYR A 172 -11.32 -10.90 -13.36
C TYR A 172 -11.05 -11.67 -14.65
N ILE A 173 -11.83 -12.72 -14.93
CA ILE A 173 -11.70 -13.50 -16.18
C ILE A 173 -11.93 -12.60 -17.40
N GLY A 174 -12.92 -11.71 -17.33
CA GLY A 174 -13.18 -10.70 -18.35
C GLY A 174 -11.96 -9.80 -18.58
N LYS A 175 -11.33 -9.30 -17.50
CA LYS A 175 -10.10 -8.48 -17.60
C LYS A 175 -8.97 -9.23 -18.30
N VAL A 176 -8.74 -10.49 -17.95
CA VAL A 176 -7.71 -11.32 -18.60
C VAL A 176 -8.04 -11.51 -20.08
N SER A 177 -9.29 -11.84 -20.42
CA SER A 177 -9.70 -12.02 -21.82
C SER A 177 -9.54 -10.75 -22.65
N ALA A 178 -9.88 -9.58 -22.10
CA ALA A 178 -9.71 -8.29 -22.77
C ALA A 178 -8.23 -7.97 -23.02
N ILE A 179 -7.35 -8.27 -22.04
CA ILE A 179 -5.90 -8.11 -22.21
C ILE A 179 -5.38 -9.02 -23.32
N VAL A 180 -5.78 -10.30 -23.34
CA VAL A 180 -5.36 -11.27 -24.37
C VAL A 180 -5.82 -10.85 -25.76
N GLN A 181 -7.07 -10.40 -25.89
CA GLN A 181 -7.62 -9.91 -27.16
C GLN A 181 -6.94 -8.62 -27.63
N ALA A 182 -6.47 -7.78 -26.71
CA ALA A 182 -5.77 -6.55 -27.02
C ALA A 182 -4.27 -6.75 -27.30
N LEU A 183 -3.69 -7.95 -27.11
CA LEU A 183 -2.27 -8.22 -27.40
C LEU A 183 -1.79 -7.80 -28.81
N PRO A 184 -2.59 -7.86 -29.88
CA PRO A 184 -2.16 -7.35 -31.18
C PRO A 184 -1.91 -5.83 -31.20
N THR A 185 -2.42 -5.08 -30.22
CA THR A 185 -2.26 -3.62 -30.10
C THR A 185 -1.04 -3.20 -29.28
N ILE A 186 -0.07 -4.10 -29.07
CA ILE A 186 1.16 -3.82 -28.31
C ILE A 186 1.89 -2.62 -28.91
N ASN A 187 2.24 -1.67 -28.04
CA ASN A 187 3.14 -0.58 -28.37
C ASN A 187 4.55 -0.94 -27.90
N LEU A 188 5.45 -1.15 -28.87
CA LEU A 188 6.84 -1.50 -28.58
C LEU A 188 7.58 -0.40 -27.80
N ALA A 189 7.23 0.87 -28.01
CA ALA A 189 7.88 1.98 -27.34
C ALA A 189 7.47 2.04 -25.85
N ASP A 190 6.18 1.88 -25.53
CA ASP A 190 5.71 1.81 -24.14
C ASP A 190 6.28 0.56 -23.43
N SER A 191 6.33 -0.57 -24.14
CA SER A 191 6.94 -1.81 -23.64
C SER A 191 8.44 -1.66 -23.33
N ALA A 192 9.19 -0.96 -24.19
CA ALA A 192 10.61 -0.70 -23.97
C ALA A 192 10.84 0.19 -22.74
N VAL A 193 10.03 1.22 -22.55
CA VAL A 193 10.08 2.08 -21.35
C VAL A 193 9.71 1.26 -20.09
N GLY A 194 8.67 0.42 -20.18
CA GLY A 194 8.29 -0.50 -19.10
C GLY A 194 9.42 -1.46 -18.71
N ILE A 195 10.08 -2.09 -19.68
CA ILE A 195 11.22 -2.99 -19.44
C ILE A 195 12.38 -2.23 -18.81
N LEU A 196 12.72 -1.05 -19.34
CA LEU A 196 13.81 -0.21 -18.82
C LEU A 196 13.54 0.18 -17.36
N THR A 197 12.33 0.65 -17.05
CA THR A 197 11.95 1.03 -15.69
C THR A 197 11.99 -0.17 -14.73
N LEU A 198 11.54 -1.35 -15.17
CA LEU A 198 11.63 -2.59 -14.38
C LEU A 198 13.08 -3.00 -14.11
N ILE A 199 13.96 -2.89 -15.11
CA ILE A 199 15.40 -3.15 -14.98
C ILE A 199 16.02 -2.20 -13.95
N VAL A 200 15.74 -0.90 -14.05
CA VAL A 200 16.23 0.07 -13.07
C VAL A 200 15.75 -0.30 -11.68
N LEU A 201 14.45 -0.58 -11.50
CA LEU A 201 13.87 -0.84 -10.19
C LEU A 201 14.45 -2.11 -9.54
N THR A 202 14.66 -3.18 -10.31
CA THR A 202 15.25 -4.44 -9.83
C THR A 202 16.75 -4.31 -9.56
N GLN A 203 17.53 -3.67 -10.45
CA GLN A 203 18.98 -3.55 -10.31
C GLN A 203 19.41 -2.47 -9.31
N TRP A 204 18.58 -1.46 -9.03
CA TRP A 204 18.91 -0.38 -8.10
C TRP A 204 19.25 -0.87 -6.69
N HIS A 205 18.66 -1.98 -6.27
CA HIS A 205 18.93 -2.60 -4.97
C HIS A 205 20.40 -3.04 -4.82
N LYS A 206 21.09 -3.34 -5.93
CA LYS A 206 22.50 -3.76 -5.94
C LYS A 206 23.45 -2.59 -5.72
N LEU A 207 23.05 -1.36 -6.04
CA LEU A 207 23.87 -0.15 -5.93
C LEU A 207 24.06 0.35 -4.48
N ARG A 208 23.32 -0.20 -3.50
CA ARG A 208 23.39 0.15 -2.06
C ARG A 208 23.25 1.66 -1.76
N LEU A 209 22.63 2.44 -2.65
CA LEU A 209 22.38 3.86 -2.42
C LEU A 209 21.22 4.07 -1.44
N ALA A 210 21.31 5.13 -0.63
CA ALA A 210 20.28 5.50 0.36
C ALA A 210 18.97 6.02 -0.28
N ILE A 211 18.97 6.24 -1.60
CA ILE A 211 17.83 6.79 -2.34
C ILE A 211 16.85 5.65 -2.70
N PRO A 212 15.54 5.80 -2.44
CA PRO A 212 14.54 4.85 -2.87
C PRO A 212 14.54 4.67 -4.40
N GLY A 213 14.69 3.43 -4.88
CA GLY A 213 14.89 3.13 -6.31
C GLY A 213 13.74 3.49 -7.25
N HIS A 214 12.56 3.83 -6.73
CA HIS A 214 11.45 4.31 -7.56
C HIS A 214 11.72 5.70 -8.13
N LEU A 215 12.33 6.63 -7.36
CA LEU A 215 12.63 7.98 -7.82
C LEU A 215 13.53 7.99 -9.08
N PRO A 216 14.70 7.31 -9.09
CA PRO A 216 15.51 7.13 -10.29
C PRO A 216 14.76 6.44 -11.43
N ALA A 217 13.95 5.42 -11.13
CA ALA A 217 13.19 4.70 -12.15
C ALA A 217 12.20 5.63 -12.87
N VAL A 218 11.51 6.52 -12.14
CA VAL A 218 10.62 7.52 -12.75
C VAL A 218 11.41 8.49 -13.62
N ILE A 219 12.52 9.02 -13.12
CA ILE A 219 13.33 10.01 -13.85
C ILE A 219 13.88 9.39 -15.14
N ILE A 220 14.50 8.22 -15.04
CA ILE A 220 15.08 7.50 -16.20
C ILE A 220 13.98 7.09 -17.18
N GLY A 221 12.85 6.59 -16.70
CA GLY A 221 11.70 6.23 -17.53
C GLY A 221 11.12 7.44 -18.28
N THR A 222 11.00 8.59 -17.60
CA THR A 222 10.49 9.83 -18.19
C THR A 222 11.45 10.35 -19.27
N LEU A 223 12.75 10.36 -19.00
CA LEU A 223 13.76 10.75 -19.98
C LEU A 223 13.76 9.83 -21.20
N ALA A 224 13.66 8.51 -21.00
CA ALA A 224 13.57 7.54 -22.08
C ALA A 224 12.31 7.74 -22.93
N ALA A 225 11.17 8.01 -22.29
CA ALA A 225 9.92 8.31 -22.99
C ALA A 225 10.03 9.60 -23.82
N LEU A 226 10.60 10.68 -23.27
CA LEU A 226 10.81 11.92 -24.01
C LEU A 226 11.75 11.74 -25.21
N LEU A 227 12.81 10.96 -25.03
CA LEU A 227 13.78 10.68 -26.08
C LEU A 227 13.15 9.87 -27.22
N LEU A 228 12.40 8.81 -26.91
CA LEU A 228 11.66 8.02 -27.90
C LEU A 228 10.57 8.85 -28.62
N GLY A 229 9.91 9.76 -27.91
CA GLY A 229 8.96 10.70 -28.49
C GLY A 229 9.61 11.66 -29.49
N HIS A 230 10.84 12.12 -29.21
CA HIS A 230 11.60 12.96 -30.13
C HIS A 230 12.00 12.22 -31.43
N PHE A 231 12.17 10.89 -31.38
CA PHE A 231 12.42 10.05 -32.56
C PHE A 231 11.14 9.68 -33.34
N GLY A 232 9.98 10.25 -32.97
CA GLY A 232 8.72 10.09 -33.71
C GLY A 232 7.94 8.82 -33.40
N PHE A 233 8.29 8.08 -32.35
CA PHE A 233 7.49 6.93 -31.92
C PHE A 233 6.22 7.41 -31.19
N PRO A 234 5.01 6.98 -31.62
CA PRO A 234 3.77 7.35 -30.94
C PRO A 234 3.70 6.63 -29.59
N LEU A 235 4.08 7.32 -28.51
CA LEU A 235 3.94 6.82 -27.14
C LEU A 235 2.51 7.07 -26.66
N LEU A 236 1.72 6.01 -26.51
CA LEU A 236 0.36 6.13 -25.98
C LEU A 236 0.38 6.65 -24.54
N LEU A 237 1.49 6.41 -23.81
CA LEU A 237 1.72 6.96 -22.47
C LEU A 237 1.81 8.49 -22.49
N LEU A 238 2.51 9.10 -23.44
CA LEU A 238 2.60 10.57 -23.56
C LEU A 238 1.29 11.20 -24.06
N VAL A 239 0.60 10.53 -24.99
CA VAL A 239 -0.72 10.99 -25.47
C VAL A 239 -1.78 10.94 -24.37
N ARG A 240 -1.75 9.93 -23.48
CA ARG A 240 -2.60 9.87 -22.29
C ARG A 240 -2.27 10.94 -21.24
N LEU A 241 -1.02 11.39 -21.16
CA LEU A 241 -0.62 12.52 -20.31
C LEU A 241 -1.07 13.87 -20.89
N SER A 242 -1.12 13.99 -22.22
CA SER A 242 -1.59 15.22 -22.90
C SER A 242 -3.11 15.35 -22.95
N ASN A 243 -3.86 14.24 -22.96
CA ASN A 243 -5.32 14.24 -22.87
C ASN A 243 -5.78 14.13 -21.41
N THR A 244 -6.05 15.28 -20.79
CA THR A 244 -6.48 15.48 -19.39
C THR A 244 -7.76 14.74 -18.94
N HIS A 245 -8.43 13.99 -19.83
CA HIS A 245 -9.62 13.21 -19.52
C HIS A 245 -9.38 11.71 -19.29
N SER A 246 -8.14 11.23 -19.44
CA SER A 246 -7.81 9.82 -19.21
C SER A 246 -7.31 9.63 -17.78
N PRO A 247 -7.79 8.61 -17.01
CA PRO A 247 -7.27 8.35 -15.68
C PRO A 247 -5.76 8.10 -15.76
N MET A 248 -4.98 9.02 -15.20
CA MET A 248 -3.54 8.93 -15.07
C MET A 248 -3.21 7.56 -14.46
N ALA A 249 -2.46 6.75 -15.20
CA ALA A 249 -2.24 5.37 -14.84
C ALA A 249 -1.54 5.32 -13.46
N PRO A 250 -2.03 4.55 -12.48
CA PRO A 250 -1.40 4.38 -11.17
C PRO A 250 0.01 3.76 -11.22
N SER A 251 0.47 3.45 -12.43
CA SER A 251 1.57 2.57 -12.81
C SER A 251 2.93 2.98 -12.25
N VAL A 252 3.12 4.24 -11.90
CA VAL A 252 4.40 4.72 -11.36
C VAL A 252 4.49 4.60 -9.84
N MET A 253 3.36 4.37 -9.14
CA MET A 253 3.33 4.49 -7.67
C MET A 253 2.84 3.26 -6.92
N VAL A 254 2.13 2.33 -7.56
CA VAL A 254 1.47 1.21 -6.87
C VAL A 254 2.42 0.07 -6.48
N PHE A 255 3.68 0.05 -6.95
CA PHE A 255 4.62 -1.03 -6.60
C PHE A 255 5.27 -0.91 -5.20
N ARG A 256 4.62 -0.25 -4.24
CA ARG A 256 5.08 -0.18 -2.85
C ARG A 256 3.95 -0.39 -1.87
N MET A 257 3.49 -1.63 -1.68
CA MET A 257 2.86 -1.98 -0.41
C MET A 257 2.94 -3.44 0.05
N SER A 258 3.91 -4.22 -0.42
CA SER A 258 4.19 -5.51 0.21
C SER A 258 5.66 -5.87 0.05
N TYR A 259 6.42 -5.86 1.15
CA TYR A 259 7.76 -6.45 1.38
C TYR A 259 8.89 -5.55 1.90
N ARG A 260 9.03 -4.26 1.54
CA ARG A 260 10.30 -3.52 1.83
C ARG A 260 10.28 -2.44 2.92
N ASN A 261 9.13 -2.07 3.48
CA ASN A 261 9.04 -1.07 4.57
C ASN A 261 9.05 -1.67 5.99
N LEU A 262 8.99 -3.00 6.14
CA LEU A 262 9.14 -3.64 7.45
C LEU A 262 10.61 -3.64 7.93
N SER A 263 11.56 -3.42 7.02
CA SER A 263 13.01 -3.49 7.32
C SER A 263 13.61 -2.15 7.76
N TYR A 264 12.92 -1.03 7.54
CA TYR A 264 13.42 0.32 7.84
C TYR A 264 12.70 1.00 9.01
N LEU A 265 11.62 0.40 9.54
CA LEU A 265 11.13 0.66 10.89
C LEU A 265 12.02 -0.12 11.86
N GLY A 266 13.05 0.55 12.37
CA GLY A 266 14.18 -0.06 13.06
C GLY A 266 13.84 -1.11 14.12
N ILE A 267 14.23 -2.35 13.83
CA ILE A 267 14.86 -3.26 14.80
C ILE A 267 16.30 -3.46 14.33
N SER A 268 17.08 -2.37 14.39
CA SER A 268 18.54 -2.47 14.42
C SER A 268 18.99 -2.43 15.88
N GLN A 269 18.75 -3.52 16.59
CA GLN A 269 19.47 -3.89 17.82
C GLN A 269 19.55 -5.43 17.86
N MET A 270 20.33 -6.03 16.96
CA MET A 270 20.89 -7.36 17.18
C MET A 270 22.38 -7.17 17.54
N PRO A 271 22.85 -7.67 18.70
CA PRO A 271 24.28 -7.66 18.97
C PRO A 271 24.98 -8.62 18.01
N LYS A 272 26.05 -8.17 17.37
CA LYS A 272 26.96 -9.03 16.60
C LYS A 272 27.60 -10.03 17.57
N GLY A 273 27.28 -11.33 17.43
CA GLY A 273 27.82 -12.38 18.29
C GLY A 273 28.12 -13.68 17.55
N LYS A 274 29.43 -13.90 17.30
CA LYS A 274 30.24 -15.11 17.00
C LYS A 274 29.73 -16.22 16.04
N PRO A 275 30.61 -16.81 15.21
CA PRO A 275 30.26 -17.92 14.33
C PRO A 275 29.94 -19.19 15.14
N PHE A 276 28.86 -19.88 14.76
CA PHE A 276 28.35 -21.07 15.41
C PHE A 276 29.11 -22.31 14.91
N THR A 277 29.94 -22.90 15.78
CA THR A 277 30.55 -24.22 15.59
C THR A 277 29.85 -25.20 16.54
N GLY A 278 28.91 -26.00 16.03
CA GLY A 278 28.21 -27.04 16.79
C GLY A 278 27.33 -27.93 15.89
N PRO A 279 27.11 -29.21 16.23
CA PRO A 279 26.54 -30.20 15.32
C PRO A 279 25.02 -30.02 15.05
N LEU A 280 24.62 -30.34 13.83
CA LEU A 280 23.35 -30.03 13.15
C LEU A 280 22.10 -30.81 13.62
N THR A 281 21.99 -31.19 14.90
CA THR A 281 20.89 -32.06 15.37
C THR A 281 19.92 -31.44 16.38
N GLU A 282 19.92 -30.12 16.58
CA GLU A 282 18.91 -29.43 17.39
C GLU A 282 18.34 -28.20 16.66
N PHE A 283 17.38 -28.42 15.75
CA PHE A 283 16.56 -27.34 15.18
C PHE A 283 15.51 -26.91 16.22
N ARG A 284 15.92 -26.14 17.24
CA ARG A 284 14.96 -25.34 18.01
C ARG A 284 14.58 -24.11 17.18
N PRO A 285 13.28 -23.86 16.93
CA PRO A 285 12.87 -22.61 16.30
C PRO A 285 13.18 -21.47 17.28
N TYR A 286 14.19 -20.67 16.97
CA TYR A 286 14.42 -19.37 17.58
C TYR A 286 13.30 -18.41 17.13
N CYS A 287 12.09 -18.63 17.63
CA CYS A 287 11.06 -17.61 17.76
C CYS A 287 11.11 -17.11 19.20
N GLN A 288 12.03 -16.20 19.50
CA GLN A 288 11.82 -15.34 20.66
C GLN A 288 10.71 -14.35 20.30
N PRO A 289 9.64 -14.24 21.10
CA PRO A 289 8.58 -13.27 20.83
C PRO A 289 9.08 -11.87 21.20
N PRO A 290 9.01 -10.85 20.33
CA PRO A 290 8.86 -9.50 20.81
C PRO A 290 7.37 -9.31 21.15
N PHE A 291 7.07 -8.68 22.28
CA PHE A 291 5.72 -8.43 22.82
C PHE A 291 5.13 -9.52 23.71
N ARG A 292 5.73 -9.64 24.90
CA ARG A 292 4.99 -10.01 26.11
C ARG A 292 4.13 -8.81 26.53
N TRP A 293 2.86 -8.77 26.16
CA TRP A 293 1.89 -7.85 26.77
C TRP A 293 1.72 -8.27 28.24
N ARG A 294 2.43 -7.59 29.15
CA ARG A 294 2.12 -7.69 30.59
C ARG A 294 0.83 -6.92 30.84
N TYR A 295 -0.14 -7.61 31.44
CA TYR A 295 -1.20 -6.98 32.22
C TYR A 295 -0.61 -6.23 33.40
#